data_AF-F8AKW0-F1
#
_entry.id   AF-F8AKW0-F1
#
_cell.length_a   1.000
_cell.length_b   1.000
_cell.length_c   1.000
_cell.angle_alpha   90.00
_cell.angle_beta   90.00
_cell.angle_gamma   90.00
#
_symmetry.space_group_name_H-M   'P 1'
#
loop_
_entity.id
_entity.type
_entity.pdbx_description
1 polymer ?
#
loop_
_entity_poly.entity_id
_entity_poly.type
_entity_poly.pdbx_seq_one_letter_code
_entity_poly.pdbx_strand_id
1 'polypeptide(L)'
;MSINNVSFGIEFWNVSNSKITNVNASNNNYGITLDLSSNNTITNVTVCNDHNGIYLDSSSSNIIYLNNFINNSKRNIYLTNLQNNIFHSPYIINYTYNGNTYCNYLGNYYSDYNGTDSNGDGIGDTPYNLDYCNNINDNYPLINKFENYKINRIINITPRPDLTVTNIRILKPLIVVNNSYIVYATIKNMGMNDASSFNAVLKDNGNIVATKTINSLNANSIETILFNWKPLTIGAHNLTVVVDINNPSK
;
A
#
# COMPACT_ATOMS: atom_id res chain seq x y z
N MET A 1 14.74 11.62 -22.82
CA MET A 1 15.96 12.47 -22.96
C MET A 1 17.12 11.73 -22.32
N SER A 2 18.34 11.77 -22.90
CA SER A 2 19.53 11.13 -22.33
C SER A 2 20.58 12.17 -21.95
N ILE A 3 21.16 12.07 -20.75
CA ILE A 3 22.14 13.04 -20.22
C ILE A 3 23.28 12.29 -19.53
N ASN A 4 24.48 12.36 -20.10
CA ASN A 4 25.57 11.48 -19.71
C ASN A 4 26.94 12.19 -19.64
N ASN A 5 27.85 11.65 -18.84
CA ASN A 5 29.24 12.09 -18.71
C ASN A 5 29.40 13.56 -18.26
N VAL A 6 28.52 14.02 -17.36
CA VAL A 6 28.56 15.38 -16.80
C VAL A 6 28.61 15.34 -15.27
N SER A 7 28.95 16.47 -14.64
CA SER A 7 28.93 16.57 -13.18
C SER A 7 27.51 16.42 -12.61
N PHE A 8 26.54 17.06 -13.24
CA PHE A 8 25.13 17.04 -12.85
C PHE A 8 24.29 16.73 -14.09
N GLY A 9 23.54 15.63 -14.07
CA GLY A 9 22.66 15.27 -15.19
C GLY A 9 21.46 16.22 -15.29
N ILE A 10 20.60 16.21 -14.27
CA ILE A 10 19.53 17.21 -14.09
C ILE A 10 19.70 17.87 -12.73
N GLU A 11 19.55 19.19 -12.68
CA GLU A 11 19.60 19.94 -11.43
C GLU A 11 18.34 20.81 -11.29
N PHE A 12 17.64 20.61 -10.20
CA PHE A 12 16.58 21.48 -9.70
C PHE A 12 17.11 22.26 -8.51
N TRP A 13 17.20 23.57 -8.67
CA TRP A 13 17.59 24.48 -7.58
C TRP A 13 16.43 25.42 -7.26
N ASN A 14 15.91 25.32 -6.03
CA ASN A 14 14.73 26.07 -5.57
C ASN A 14 13.50 25.89 -6.48
N VAL A 15 13.26 24.66 -6.95
CA VAL A 15 12.16 24.31 -7.84
C VAL A 15 11.06 23.60 -7.06
N SER A 16 9.80 23.97 -7.31
CA SER A 16 8.67 23.28 -6.71
C SER A 16 7.57 22.94 -7.71
N ASN A 17 6.73 21.95 -7.36
CA ASN A 17 5.55 21.54 -8.13
C ASN A 17 5.86 21.13 -9.59
N SER A 18 7.03 20.55 -9.81
CA SER A 18 7.51 20.16 -11.14
C SER A 18 7.67 18.64 -11.28
N LYS A 19 7.88 18.16 -12.51
CA LYS A 19 8.01 16.73 -12.81
C LYS A 19 9.27 16.46 -13.61
N ILE A 20 10.02 15.44 -13.21
CA ILE A 20 11.08 14.83 -14.00
C ILE A 20 10.59 13.45 -14.45
N THR A 21 10.55 13.20 -15.76
CA THR A 21 10.06 11.94 -16.31
C THR A 21 10.64 11.62 -17.67
N ASN A 22 10.74 10.33 -18.01
CA ASN A 22 11.26 9.84 -19.28
C ASN A 22 12.71 10.32 -19.56
N VAL A 23 13.54 10.27 -18.52
CA VAL A 23 14.96 10.64 -18.52
C VAL A 23 15.82 9.40 -18.35
N ASN A 24 16.92 9.34 -19.09
CA ASN A 24 18.02 8.43 -18.85
C ASN A 24 19.26 9.25 -18.45
N ALA A 25 19.63 9.23 -17.17
CA ALA A 25 20.85 9.84 -16.67
C ALA A 25 21.89 8.73 -16.46
N SER A 26 23.08 8.86 -17.04
CA SER A 26 24.12 7.87 -16.80
C SER A 26 25.56 8.37 -16.85
N ASN A 27 26.45 7.74 -16.08
CA ASN A 27 27.88 8.07 -16.03
C ASN A 27 28.15 9.52 -15.58
N ASN A 28 27.36 10.04 -14.65
CA ASN A 28 27.48 11.37 -14.06
C ASN A 28 27.99 11.29 -12.61
N ASN A 29 28.48 12.40 -12.06
CA ASN A 29 28.73 12.45 -10.61
C ASN A 29 27.41 12.45 -9.83
N TYR A 30 26.43 13.22 -10.30
CA TYR A 30 25.07 13.22 -9.77
C TYR A 30 24.10 13.06 -10.93
N GLY A 31 23.33 11.97 -10.93
CA GLY A 31 22.35 11.72 -11.99
C GLY A 31 21.26 12.79 -12.01
N ILE A 32 20.58 12.97 -10.88
CA ILE A 32 19.57 14.02 -10.67
C ILE A 32 19.79 14.65 -9.29
N THR A 33 19.84 15.98 -9.24
CA THR A 33 19.99 16.76 -8.00
C THR A 33 18.76 17.62 -7.76
N LEU A 34 18.23 17.57 -6.55
CA LEU A 34 17.22 18.48 -6.01
C LEU A 34 17.85 19.23 -4.82
N ASP A 35 18.05 20.53 -4.98
CA ASP A 35 18.51 21.42 -3.91
C ASP A 35 17.42 22.45 -3.59
N LEU A 36 17.08 22.59 -2.30
CA LEU A 36 16.02 23.47 -1.79
C LEU A 36 14.69 23.31 -2.55
N SER A 37 14.38 22.10 -3.02
CA SER A 37 13.31 21.85 -3.97
C SER A 37 12.19 21.01 -3.35
N SER A 38 10.93 21.36 -3.61
CA SER A 38 9.79 20.76 -2.90
C SER A 38 8.61 20.36 -3.78
N ASN A 39 7.85 19.35 -3.35
CA ASN A 39 6.62 18.95 -4.04
C ASN A 39 6.83 18.56 -5.52
N ASN A 40 8.00 18.03 -5.87
CA ASN A 40 8.28 17.55 -7.22
C ASN A 40 8.00 16.05 -7.34
N THR A 41 7.73 15.59 -8.55
CA THR A 41 7.56 14.16 -8.86
C THR A 41 8.66 13.67 -9.79
N ILE A 42 9.35 12.59 -9.42
CA ILE A 42 10.35 11.92 -10.26
C ILE A 42 9.83 10.51 -10.56
N THR A 43 9.55 10.23 -11.83
CA THR A 43 8.98 8.93 -12.23
C THR A 43 9.33 8.56 -13.67
N ASN A 44 9.42 7.26 -13.96
CA ASN A 44 9.85 6.73 -15.27
C ASN A 44 11.23 7.26 -15.68
N VAL A 45 12.16 7.33 -14.74
CA VAL A 45 13.56 7.63 -15.05
C VAL A 45 14.45 6.41 -14.88
N THR A 46 15.52 6.34 -15.68
CA THR A 46 16.62 5.42 -15.46
C THR A 46 17.85 6.23 -15.09
N VAL A 47 18.46 5.88 -13.96
CA VAL A 47 19.64 6.54 -13.40
C VAL A 47 20.68 5.46 -13.16
N CYS A 48 21.74 5.46 -13.98
CA CYS A 48 22.67 4.34 -13.99
C CYS A 48 24.14 4.69 -14.12
N ASN A 49 24.99 3.94 -13.41
CA ASN A 49 26.44 4.18 -13.35
C ASN A 49 26.81 5.60 -12.91
N ASP A 50 25.96 6.28 -12.15
CA ASP A 50 26.28 7.58 -11.58
C ASP A 50 27.02 7.40 -10.22
N HIS A 51 27.65 8.45 -9.70
CA HIS A 51 28.21 8.37 -8.34
C HIS A 51 27.10 8.35 -7.29
N ASN A 52 26.24 9.37 -7.28
CA ASN A 52 24.93 9.28 -6.63
C ASN A 52 23.84 9.31 -7.70
N GLY A 53 22.86 8.43 -7.59
CA GLY A 53 21.75 8.40 -8.54
C GLY A 53 20.89 9.66 -8.42
N ILE A 54 20.15 9.79 -7.32
CA ILE A 54 19.50 11.04 -6.93
C ILE A 54 20.18 11.63 -5.70
N TYR A 55 20.45 12.94 -5.70
CA TYR A 55 20.85 13.70 -4.53
C TYR A 55 19.75 14.69 -4.14
N LEU A 56 19.23 14.60 -2.91
CA LEU A 56 18.29 15.56 -2.35
C LEU A 56 18.94 16.30 -1.17
N ASP A 57 19.10 17.61 -1.31
CA ASP A 57 19.59 18.49 -0.25
C ASP A 57 18.52 19.49 0.14
N SER A 58 18.20 19.53 1.44
CA SER A 58 17.26 20.50 2.02
C SER A 58 15.92 20.55 1.27
N SER A 59 15.52 19.39 0.73
CA SER A 59 14.42 19.21 -0.20
C SER A 59 13.33 18.35 0.45
N SER A 60 12.06 18.70 0.22
CA SER A 60 10.95 18.15 0.99
C SER A 60 9.71 17.82 0.17
N SER A 61 8.91 16.87 0.65
CA SER A 61 7.62 16.50 0.04
C SER A 61 7.71 16.09 -1.45
N ASN A 62 8.87 15.64 -1.92
CA ASN A 62 9.02 15.10 -3.27
C ASN A 62 8.58 13.64 -3.31
N ILE A 63 8.08 13.19 -4.47
CA ILE A 63 7.53 11.85 -4.68
C ILE A 63 8.34 11.15 -5.77
N ILE A 64 8.99 10.05 -5.42
CA ILE A 64 9.98 9.36 -6.26
C ILE A 64 9.55 7.90 -6.40
N TYR A 65 9.05 7.49 -7.57
CA TYR A 65 8.52 6.14 -7.79
C TYR A 65 8.57 5.71 -9.26
N LEU A 66 8.55 4.40 -9.52
CA LEU A 66 8.69 3.79 -10.84
C LEU A 66 9.94 4.27 -11.57
N ASN A 67 11.09 4.23 -10.89
CA ASN A 67 12.39 4.57 -11.45
C ASN A 67 13.34 3.37 -11.36
N ASN A 68 14.35 3.36 -12.24
CA ASN A 68 15.41 2.38 -12.24
C ASN A 68 16.71 3.00 -11.71
N PHE A 69 17.22 2.50 -10.58
CA PHE A 69 18.55 2.83 -10.08
C PHE A 69 19.49 1.65 -10.31
N ILE A 70 20.49 1.84 -11.18
CA ILE A 70 21.32 0.72 -11.66
C ILE A 70 22.80 1.04 -11.49
N ASN A 71 23.49 0.27 -10.65
CA ASN A 71 24.94 0.32 -10.46
C ASN A 71 25.47 1.73 -10.11
N ASN A 72 24.73 2.51 -9.29
CA ASN A 72 25.24 3.79 -8.81
C ASN A 72 26.28 3.56 -7.71
N SER A 73 27.47 4.15 -7.86
CA SER A 73 28.67 3.69 -7.16
C SER A 73 28.76 4.09 -5.69
N LYS A 74 28.05 5.13 -5.23
CA LYS A 74 28.00 5.56 -3.82
C LYS A 74 26.65 5.33 -3.17
N ARG A 75 25.57 5.86 -3.77
CA ARG A 75 24.19 5.68 -3.30
C ARG A 75 23.24 5.75 -4.49
N ASN A 76 22.20 4.93 -4.49
CA ASN A 76 21.10 5.09 -5.45
C ASN A 76 20.35 6.39 -5.21
N ILE A 77 20.07 6.69 -3.94
CA ILE A 77 19.50 7.95 -3.50
C ILE A 77 20.27 8.41 -2.26
N TYR A 78 20.80 9.63 -2.31
CA TYR A 78 21.49 10.27 -1.20
C TYR A 78 20.69 11.47 -0.71
N LEU A 79 20.55 11.59 0.60
CA LEU A 79 19.57 12.45 1.25
C LEU A 79 20.22 13.26 2.36
N THR A 80 20.03 14.59 2.38
CA THR A 80 20.50 15.50 3.44
C THR A 80 19.40 16.49 3.84
N ASN A 81 19.30 16.83 5.14
CA ASN A 81 18.38 17.84 5.69
C ASN A 81 16.90 17.65 5.30
N LEU A 82 16.34 16.47 5.58
CA LEU A 82 15.10 16.00 4.95
C LEU A 82 13.83 16.29 5.74
N GLN A 83 12.74 16.50 5.01
CA GLN A 83 11.38 16.40 5.53
C GLN A 83 10.43 15.76 4.50
N ASN A 84 9.73 14.68 4.88
CA ASN A 84 8.53 14.16 4.21
C ASN A 84 8.63 13.75 2.72
N ASN A 85 9.79 13.35 2.21
CA ASN A 85 9.87 12.77 0.85
C ASN A 85 9.30 11.33 0.83
N ILE A 86 8.65 10.94 -0.27
CA ILE A 86 7.98 9.65 -0.44
C ILE A 86 8.64 8.87 -1.58
N PHE A 87 8.96 7.60 -1.35
CA PHE A 87 9.69 6.74 -2.30
C PHE A 87 8.81 5.68 -2.96
N HIS A 88 7.50 5.92 -3.01
CA HIS A 88 6.54 5.08 -3.71
C HIS A 88 5.44 5.94 -4.32
N SER A 89 4.59 5.32 -5.14
CA SER A 89 3.46 6.00 -5.77
C SER A 89 2.56 6.63 -4.69
N PRO A 90 2.01 7.83 -4.92
CA PRO A 90 1.14 8.47 -3.93
C PRO A 90 -0.24 7.80 -3.80
N TYR A 91 -0.56 6.90 -4.74
CA TYR A 91 -1.81 6.17 -4.80
C TYR A 91 -1.51 4.70 -5.13
N ILE A 92 -2.44 3.82 -4.80
CA ILE A 92 -2.43 2.43 -5.23
C ILE A 92 -2.62 2.38 -6.74
N ILE A 93 -1.79 1.58 -7.41
CA ILE A 93 -1.81 1.43 -8.85
C ILE A 93 -2.27 0.01 -9.19
N ASN A 94 -3.17 -0.12 -10.17
CA ASN A 94 -3.48 -1.40 -10.80
C ASN A 94 -2.48 -1.66 -11.93
N TYR A 95 -1.72 -2.73 -11.80
CA TYR A 95 -0.65 -3.08 -12.73
C TYR A 95 -0.66 -4.57 -13.06
N THR A 96 -0.14 -4.91 -14.23
CA THR A 96 0.15 -6.29 -14.62
C THR A 96 1.64 -6.56 -14.50
N TYR A 97 1.99 -7.64 -13.80
CA TYR A 97 3.34 -8.15 -13.64
C TYR A 97 3.33 -9.66 -13.91
N ASN A 98 4.26 -10.15 -14.73
CA ASN A 98 4.32 -11.56 -15.17
C ASN A 98 2.98 -12.16 -15.65
N GLY A 99 2.14 -11.34 -16.29
CA GLY A 99 0.84 -11.76 -16.85
C GLY A 99 -0.33 -11.78 -15.86
N ASN A 100 -0.08 -11.57 -14.56
CA ASN A 100 -1.11 -11.46 -13.54
C ASN A 100 -1.36 -9.99 -13.17
N THR A 101 -2.55 -9.69 -12.66
CA THR A 101 -2.95 -8.33 -12.28
C THR A 101 -2.95 -8.17 -10.77
N TYR A 102 -2.37 -7.07 -10.30
CA TYR A 102 -2.22 -6.74 -8.88
C TYR A 102 -2.61 -5.28 -8.62
N CYS A 103 -2.88 -4.95 -7.36
CA CYS A 103 -3.16 -3.59 -6.90
C CYS A 103 -2.33 -3.31 -5.64
N ASN A 104 -1.36 -2.40 -5.75
CA ASN A 104 -0.54 -1.99 -4.61
C ASN A 104 0.10 -0.62 -4.87
N TYR A 105 0.78 -0.03 -3.87
CA TYR A 105 1.75 1.03 -4.14
C TYR A 105 2.95 0.47 -4.91
N LEU A 106 3.56 1.27 -5.77
CA LEU A 106 4.76 0.90 -6.53
C LEU A 106 5.91 1.83 -6.14
N GLY A 107 7.01 1.25 -5.67
CA GLY A 107 8.25 1.96 -5.32
C GLY A 107 9.19 2.11 -6.52
N ASN A 108 10.49 1.97 -6.26
CA ASN A 108 11.54 2.04 -7.26
C ASN A 108 12.29 0.71 -7.37
N TYR A 109 12.95 0.51 -8.50
CA TYR A 109 13.87 -0.60 -8.70
C TYR A 109 15.29 -0.18 -8.32
N TYR A 110 15.98 -1.01 -7.54
CA TYR A 110 17.38 -0.82 -7.17
C TYR A 110 18.18 -2.07 -7.54
N SER A 111 19.26 -1.92 -8.31
CA SER A 111 20.04 -3.07 -8.78
C SER A 111 20.77 -3.86 -7.69
N ASP A 112 20.93 -3.25 -6.51
CA ASP A 112 21.53 -3.84 -5.30
C ASP A 112 20.47 -4.38 -4.32
N TYR A 113 19.18 -4.27 -4.65
CA TYR A 113 18.11 -4.85 -3.84
C TYR A 113 18.06 -6.37 -4.02
N ASN A 114 18.20 -7.09 -2.90
CA ASN A 114 18.25 -8.55 -2.84
C ASN A 114 17.09 -9.13 -2.01
N GLY A 115 15.99 -8.39 -1.84
CA GLY A 115 14.81 -8.89 -1.13
C GLY A 115 14.03 -9.94 -1.91
N THR A 116 13.15 -10.65 -1.21
CA THR A 116 12.30 -11.69 -1.78
C THR A 116 10.95 -11.15 -2.21
N ASP A 117 10.28 -11.85 -3.13
CA ASP A 117 8.89 -11.62 -3.52
C ASP A 117 8.15 -12.97 -3.41
N SER A 118 7.68 -13.24 -2.21
CA SER A 118 7.07 -14.52 -1.85
C SER A 118 5.64 -14.65 -2.36
N ASN A 119 4.95 -13.51 -2.55
CA ASN A 119 3.57 -13.46 -3.03
C ASN A 119 3.49 -13.38 -4.57
N GLY A 120 4.62 -13.13 -5.25
CA GLY A 120 4.76 -13.06 -6.70
C GLY A 120 4.15 -11.81 -7.32
N ASP A 121 3.86 -10.77 -6.54
CA ASP A 121 3.26 -9.52 -7.04
C ASP A 121 4.28 -8.59 -7.72
N GLY A 122 5.58 -8.90 -7.63
CA GLY A 122 6.65 -8.11 -8.19
C GLY A 122 7.14 -7.00 -7.26
N ILE A 123 6.61 -6.89 -6.06
CA ILE A 123 7.08 -5.98 -5.02
C ILE A 123 7.83 -6.81 -3.98
N GLY A 124 8.96 -6.28 -3.52
CA GLY A 124 9.75 -6.95 -2.51
C GLY A 124 9.11 -6.91 -1.12
N ASP A 125 9.12 -8.05 -0.43
CA ASP A 125 8.54 -8.25 0.90
C ASP A 125 9.29 -7.50 2.01
N THR A 126 10.53 -7.09 1.75
CA THR A 126 11.38 -6.36 2.69
C THR A 126 11.65 -4.95 2.18
N PRO A 127 11.42 -3.88 2.96
CA PRO A 127 11.73 -2.52 2.54
C PRO A 127 13.20 -2.33 2.12
N TYR A 128 13.44 -1.49 1.11
CA TYR A 128 14.79 -1.04 0.76
C TYR A 128 15.16 0.16 1.63
N ASN A 129 16.20 0.01 2.45
CA ASN A 129 16.66 1.06 3.35
C ASN A 129 17.48 2.11 2.61
N LEU A 130 16.99 3.35 2.60
CA LEU A 130 17.66 4.50 1.99
C LEU A 130 18.55 5.22 3.02
N ASP A 131 18.08 5.31 4.27
CA ASP A 131 18.82 5.85 5.39
C ASP A 131 18.42 5.16 6.69
N TYR A 132 19.34 4.36 7.25
CA TYR A 132 19.12 3.60 8.47
C TYR A 132 18.92 4.50 9.69
N CYS A 133 19.69 5.59 9.81
CA CYS A 133 19.67 6.46 10.98
C CYS A 133 18.36 7.24 11.10
N ASN A 134 17.75 7.55 9.96
CA ASN A 134 16.53 8.34 9.88
C ASN A 134 15.28 7.50 9.57
N ASN A 135 15.42 6.16 9.52
CA ASN A 135 14.35 5.21 9.19
C ASN A 135 13.62 5.56 7.88
N ILE A 136 14.39 5.93 6.86
CA ILE A 136 13.86 6.26 5.54
C ILE A 136 14.00 5.03 4.66
N ASN A 137 12.86 4.54 4.19
CA ASN A 137 12.80 3.33 3.37
C ASN A 137 11.90 3.56 2.16
N ASP A 138 12.21 2.88 1.07
CA ASP A 138 11.22 2.51 0.08
C ASP A 138 10.55 1.22 0.56
N ASN A 139 9.29 1.31 0.98
CA ASN A 139 8.53 0.17 1.51
C ASN A 139 7.94 -0.73 0.41
N TYR A 140 8.06 -0.33 -0.86
CA TYR A 140 7.51 -1.07 -2.00
C TYR A 140 8.57 -1.25 -3.10
N PRO A 141 9.79 -1.71 -2.77
CA PRO A 141 10.86 -1.84 -3.75
C PRO A 141 10.46 -2.82 -4.84
N LEU A 142 10.74 -2.47 -6.10
CA LEU A 142 10.38 -3.31 -7.23
C LEU A 142 11.43 -4.42 -7.40
N ILE A 143 10.98 -5.65 -7.64
CA ILE A 143 11.85 -6.81 -7.92
C ILE A 143 12.51 -6.69 -9.29
N ASN A 144 11.83 -6.10 -10.26
CA ASN A 144 12.33 -5.87 -11.60
C ASN A 144 12.26 -4.38 -11.96
N LYS A 145 12.90 -4.03 -13.07
CA LYS A 145 12.85 -2.67 -13.62
C LYS A 145 11.40 -2.25 -13.92
N PHE A 146 11.09 -0.97 -13.77
CA PHE A 146 9.71 -0.45 -13.81
C PHE A 146 8.98 -0.76 -15.14
N GLU A 147 9.70 -0.98 -16.24
CA GLU A 147 9.14 -1.34 -17.55
C GLU A 147 8.43 -2.70 -17.56
N ASN A 148 8.69 -3.55 -16.56
CA ASN A 148 8.01 -4.85 -16.39
C ASN A 148 6.63 -4.72 -15.75
N TYR A 149 6.25 -3.53 -15.29
CA TYR A 149 4.99 -3.25 -14.60
C TYR A 149 4.08 -2.49 -15.55
N LYS A 150 3.17 -3.22 -16.21
CA LYS A 150 2.23 -2.62 -17.16
C LYS A 150 1.10 -1.95 -16.41
N ILE A 151 1.08 -0.62 -16.40
CA ILE A 151 0.06 0.15 -15.69
C ILE A 151 -1.25 0.10 -16.48
N ASN A 152 -2.23 -0.66 -15.98
CA ASN A 152 -3.49 -0.90 -16.68
C ASN A 152 -4.46 0.27 -16.54
N ARG A 153 -4.41 0.98 -15.40
CA ARG A 153 -5.16 2.20 -15.12
C ARG A 153 -4.59 2.86 -13.87
N ILE A 154 -4.35 4.18 -13.90
CA ILE A 154 -4.22 4.95 -12.66
C ILE A 154 -5.63 5.05 -12.09
N ILE A 155 -5.97 4.09 -11.22
CA ILE A 155 -7.21 4.19 -10.46
C ILE A 155 -6.84 5.09 -9.28
N ASN A 156 -7.38 6.30 -9.21
CA ASN A 156 -7.42 7.04 -7.94
C ASN A 156 -8.42 6.33 -7.02
N ILE A 157 -8.12 5.08 -6.65
CA ILE A 157 -8.80 4.39 -5.56
C ILE A 157 -8.24 5.04 -4.32
N THR A 158 -9.08 5.87 -3.70
CA THR A 158 -8.86 6.19 -2.29
C THR A 158 -8.77 4.83 -1.59
N PRO A 159 -7.66 4.51 -0.91
CA PRO A 159 -7.59 3.28 -0.14
C PRO A 159 -8.79 3.29 0.82
N ARG A 160 -9.58 2.22 0.82
CA ARG A 160 -10.79 2.12 1.64
C ARG A 160 -10.78 0.80 2.40
N PRO A 161 -11.40 0.78 3.59
CA PRO A 161 -11.70 -0.48 4.26
C PRO A 161 -12.65 -1.31 3.39
N ASP A 162 -12.48 -2.63 3.42
CA ASP A 162 -13.39 -3.58 2.78
C ASP A 162 -13.70 -4.69 3.79
N LEU A 163 -14.83 -4.53 4.47
CA LEU A 163 -15.22 -5.39 5.58
C LEU A 163 -16.05 -6.55 5.07
N THR A 164 -15.60 -7.77 5.33
CA THR A 164 -16.33 -8.99 4.98
C THR A 164 -16.47 -9.94 6.16
N VAL A 165 -17.60 -10.62 6.25
CA VAL A 165 -17.82 -11.68 7.24
C VAL A 165 -17.33 -12.99 6.62
N THR A 166 -16.28 -13.57 7.18
CA THR A 166 -15.63 -14.77 6.64
C THR A 166 -16.12 -16.06 7.29
N ASN A 167 -16.67 -15.98 8.51
CA ASN A 167 -17.15 -17.15 9.24
C ASN A 167 -18.25 -16.78 10.23
N ILE A 168 -19.25 -17.65 10.37
CA ILE A 168 -20.29 -17.59 11.40
C ILE A 168 -20.45 -19.00 11.97
N ARG A 169 -20.38 -19.14 13.30
CA ARG A 169 -20.55 -20.45 13.95
C ARG A 169 -21.17 -20.35 15.35
N ILE A 170 -21.79 -21.45 15.76
CA ILE A 170 -22.25 -21.69 17.13
C ILE A 170 -21.56 -22.98 17.60
N LEU A 171 -21.03 -23.00 18.83
CA LEU A 171 -20.29 -24.15 19.35
C LEU A 171 -21.19 -25.25 19.93
N LYS A 172 -22.46 -24.95 20.19
CA LYS A 172 -23.42 -25.88 20.81
C LYS A 172 -24.27 -26.58 19.73
N PRO A 173 -24.28 -27.93 19.67
CA PRO A 173 -24.93 -28.66 18.59
C PRO A 173 -26.47 -28.72 18.71
N LEU A 174 -27.03 -28.57 19.91
CA LEU A 174 -28.48 -28.57 20.14
C LEU A 174 -28.96 -27.19 20.60
N ILE A 175 -29.78 -26.58 19.73
CA ILE A 175 -30.45 -25.31 19.98
C ILE A 175 -31.88 -25.59 20.47
N VAL A 176 -32.25 -24.97 21.57
CA VAL A 176 -33.54 -25.09 22.25
C VAL A 176 -34.11 -23.69 22.35
N VAL A 177 -35.38 -23.55 21.98
CA VAL A 177 -36.10 -22.28 22.06
C VAL A 177 -36.04 -21.68 23.47
N ASN A 178 -35.99 -20.36 23.57
CA ASN A 178 -35.91 -19.57 24.80
C ASN A 178 -34.62 -19.69 25.62
N ASN A 179 -33.61 -20.43 25.15
CA ASN A 179 -32.26 -20.41 25.73
C ASN A 179 -31.36 -19.41 25.00
N SER A 180 -30.37 -18.85 25.71
CA SER A 180 -29.37 -17.96 25.12
C SER A 180 -28.16 -18.73 24.63
N TYR A 181 -27.63 -18.31 23.48
CA TYR A 181 -26.49 -18.90 22.79
C TYR A 181 -25.53 -17.80 22.34
N ILE A 182 -24.25 -18.16 22.21
CA ILE A 182 -23.23 -17.26 21.66
C ILE A 182 -23.01 -17.63 20.20
N VAL A 183 -23.17 -16.64 19.32
CA VAL A 183 -22.80 -16.72 17.90
C VAL A 183 -21.46 -16.03 17.72
N TYR A 184 -20.49 -16.77 17.19
CA TYR A 184 -19.17 -16.26 16.83
C TYR A 184 -19.20 -15.80 15.37
N ALA A 185 -18.75 -14.59 15.10
CA ALA A 185 -18.61 -14.07 13.75
C ALA A 185 -17.21 -13.53 13.53
N THR A 186 -16.53 -14.00 12.48
CA THR A 186 -15.20 -13.52 12.09
C THR A 186 -15.34 -12.52 10.97
N ILE A 187 -14.86 -11.30 11.19
CA ILE A 187 -14.85 -10.20 10.25
C ILE A 187 -13.41 -9.98 9.80
N LYS A 188 -13.20 -9.81 8.50
CA LYS A 188 -11.91 -9.47 7.91
C LYS A 188 -12.01 -8.13 7.22
N ASN A 189 -11.02 -7.26 7.45
CA ASN A 189 -10.80 -6.11 6.60
C ASN A 189 -9.87 -6.57 5.45
N MET A 190 -10.43 -6.76 4.27
CA MET A 190 -9.73 -7.05 3.03
C MET A 190 -9.22 -5.78 2.35
N GLY A 191 -9.60 -4.62 2.86
CA GLY A 191 -9.25 -3.31 2.32
C GLY A 191 -7.87 -2.85 2.75
N MET A 192 -7.40 -1.82 2.07
CA MET A 192 -6.05 -1.27 2.23
C MET A 192 -5.96 -0.15 3.27
N ASN A 193 -7.10 0.26 3.84
CA ASN A 193 -7.17 1.23 4.93
C ASN A 193 -7.86 0.62 6.15
N ASP A 194 -7.47 1.10 7.33
CA ASP A 194 -8.11 0.75 8.59
C ASP A 194 -9.58 1.17 8.57
N ALA A 195 -10.46 0.24 8.93
CA ALA A 195 -11.85 0.57 9.18
C ALA A 195 -11.93 1.42 10.44
N SER A 196 -12.57 2.58 10.35
CA SER A 196 -13.06 3.33 11.51
C SER A 196 -14.24 2.60 12.15
N SER A 197 -14.82 3.15 13.22
CA SER A 197 -15.91 2.49 13.95
C SER A 197 -17.07 2.09 13.06
N PHE A 198 -17.49 0.82 13.15
CA PHE A 198 -18.58 0.25 12.37
C PHE A 198 -19.44 -0.70 13.20
N ASN A 199 -20.66 -0.96 12.73
CA ASN A 199 -21.59 -1.88 13.37
C ASN A 199 -21.66 -3.21 12.62
N ALA A 200 -21.60 -4.31 13.36
CA ALA A 200 -21.97 -5.64 12.91
C ALA A 200 -23.35 -6.00 13.48
N VAL A 201 -24.22 -6.58 12.66
CA VAL A 201 -25.60 -6.90 13.01
C VAL A 201 -25.85 -8.38 12.77
N LEU A 202 -26.31 -9.08 13.80
CA LEU A 202 -26.82 -10.44 13.68
C LEU A 202 -28.32 -10.38 13.34
N LYS A 203 -28.70 -11.11 12.29
CA LYS A 203 -30.09 -11.32 11.90
C LYS A 203 -30.48 -12.78 12.04
N ASP A 204 -31.71 -13.01 12.45
CA ASP A 204 -32.37 -14.31 12.53
C ASP A 204 -33.61 -14.30 11.64
N ASN A 205 -33.62 -15.12 10.60
CA ASN A 205 -34.66 -15.13 9.55
C ASN A 205 -34.90 -13.71 8.96
N GLY A 206 -33.81 -12.94 8.81
CA GLY A 206 -33.82 -11.57 8.29
C GLY A 206 -34.10 -10.47 9.32
N ASN A 207 -34.59 -10.80 10.51
CA ASN A 207 -34.87 -9.84 11.58
C ASN A 207 -33.62 -9.56 12.41
N ILE A 208 -33.34 -8.29 12.71
CA ILE A 208 -32.21 -7.92 13.57
C ILE A 208 -32.48 -8.40 15.00
N VAL A 209 -31.56 -9.18 15.54
CA VAL A 209 -31.65 -9.74 16.91
C VAL A 209 -30.54 -9.24 17.83
N ALA A 210 -29.41 -8.81 17.27
CA ALA A 210 -28.34 -8.19 18.04
C ALA A 210 -27.49 -7.27 17.15
N THR A 211 -26.92 -6.23 17.77
CA THR A 211 -25.97 -5.30 17.14
C THR A 211 -24.74 -5.18 18.03
N LYS A 212 -23.56 -5.12 17.42
CA LYS A 212 -22.29 -4.92 18.11
C LYS A 212 -21.45 -3.90 17.35
N THR A 213 -20.92 -2.92 18.08
CA THR A 213 -20.01 -1.91 17.54
C THR A 213 -18.57 -2.40 17.68
N ILE A 214 -17.76 -2.16 16.64
CA ILE A 214 -16.33 -2.42 16.57
C ILE A 214 -15.66 -1.07 16.33
N ASN A 215 -14.72 -0.68 17.20
CA ASN A 215 -14.16 0.68 17.20
C ASN A 215 -13.24 0.95 16.01
N SER A 216 -12.49 -0.07 15.58
CA SER A 216 -11.68 -0.04 14.38
C SER A 216 -11.29 -1.47 13.98
N LEU A 217 -10.94 -1.67 12.72
CA LEU A 217 -10.31 -2.91 12.27
C LEU A 217 -9.21 -2.59 11.26
N ASN A 218 -7.96 -2.85 11.64
CA ASN A 218 -6.80 -2.54 10.81
C ASN A 218 -6.87 -3.21 9.44
N ALA A 219 -6.27 -2.61 8.42
CA ALA A 219 -6.13 -3.18 7.09
C ALA A 219 -5.56 -4.61 7.16
N ASN A 220 -6.04 -5.50 6.28
CA ASN A 220 -5.65 -6.91 6.20
C ASN A 220 -5.80 -7.75 7.48
N SER A 221 -6.43 -7.21 8.52
CA SER A 221 -6.58 -7.87 9.83
C SER A 221 -7.94 -8.54 9.98
N ILE A 222 -8.04 -9.44 10.95
CA ILE A 222 -9.28 -10.14 11.31
C ILE A 222 -9.66 -9.86 12.77
N GLU A 223 -10.95 -9.85 13.05
CA GLU A 223 -11.49 -9.84 14.40
C GLU A 223 -12.63 -10.84 14.52
N THR A 224 -12.69 -11.57 15.64
CA THR A 224 -13.84 -12.42 15.96
C THR A 224 -14.67 -11.79 17.05
N ILE A 225 -15.92 -11.49 16.73
CA ILE A 225 -16.89 -10.90 17.65
C ILE A 225 -17.93 -11.93 18.11
N LEU A 226 -18.62 -11.60 19.19
CA LEU A 226 -19.60 -12.45 19.87
C LEU A 226 -20.95 -11.72 19.91
N PHE A 227 -22.00 -12.41 19.49
CA PHE A 227 -23.40 -11.99 19.68
C PHE A 227 -24.12 -12.93 20.64
N ASN A 228 -24.96 -12.36 21.50
CA ASN A 228 -25.92 -13.13 22.29
C ASN A 228 -27.20 -13.31 21.46
N TRP A 229 -27.61 -14.55 21.23
CA TRP A 229 -28.81 -14.90 20.46
C TRP A 229 -29.73 -15.80 21.27
N LYS A 230 -31.03 -15.54 21.21
CA LYS A 230 -32.08 -16.33 21.87
C LYS A 230 -33.20 -16.61 20.85
N PRO A 231 -33.30 -17.82 20.27
CA PRO A 231 -34.40 -18.15 19.38
C PRO A 231 -35.72 -18.18 20.16
N LEU A 232 -36.73 -17.48 19.64
CA LEU A 232 -38.07 -17.40 20.27
C LEU A 232 -39.07 -18.36 19.63
N THR A 233 -38.74 -18.94 18.48
CA THR A 233 -39.58 -19.87 17.73
C THR A 233 -38.91 -21.23 17.61
N ILE A 234 -39.72 -22.27 17.36
CA ILE A 234 -39.22 -23.58 16.95
C ILE A 234 -39.01 -23.62 15.43
N GLY A 235 -38.15 -24.53 14.97
CA GLY A 235 -37.90 -24.77 13.55
C GLY A 235 -36.53 -24.30 13.09
N ALA A 236 -36.37 -24.18 11.77
CA ALA A 236 -35.12 -23.74 11.17
C ALA A 236 -34.94 -22.22 11.33
N HIS A 237 -33.73 -21.82 11.71
CA HIS A 237 -33.31 -20.43 11.86
C HIS A 237 -32.15 -20.15 10.90
N ASN A 238 -32.30 -19.13 10.05
CA ASN A 238 -31.24 -18.68 9.16
C ASN A 238 -30.51 -17.48 9.78
N LEU A 239 -29.30 -17.72 10.27
CA LEU A 239 -28.47 -16.69 10.88
C LEU A 239 -27.55 -16.05 9.86
N THR A 240 -27.64 -14.73 9.75
CA THR A 240 -26.75 -13.94 8.88
C THR A 240 -26.14 -12.80 9.69
N VAL A 241 -24.85 -12.55 9.50
CA VAL A 241 -24.18 -11.37 10.04
C VAL A 241 -23.85 -10.43 8.89
N VAL A 242 -24.17 -9.15 9.07
CA VAL A 242 -23.85 -8.08 8.12
C VAL A 242 -23.05 -7.01 8.83
N VAL A 243 -22.13 -6.37 8.13
CA VAL A 243 -21.27 -5.30 8.63
C VAL A 243 -21.53 -4.03 7.84
N ASP A 244 -21.43 -2.89 8.54
CA ASP A 244 -21.52 -1.54 7.97
C ASP A 244 -22.74 -1.30 7.07
N ILE A 245 -23.93 -1.55 7.64
CA ILE A 245 -25.21 -1.46 6.91
C ILE A 245 -25.55 -0.04 6.42
N ASN A 246 -24.82 0.98 6.90
CA ASN A 246 -25.05 2.39 6.59
C ASN A 246 -24.07 2.93 5.53
N ASN A 247 -23.00 2.21 5.21
CA ASN A 247 -22.06 2.54 4.13
C ASN A 247 -21.58 1.26 3.43
N PRO A 248 -22.42 0.62 2.59
CA PRO A 248 -21.93 -0.44 1.72
C PRO A 248 -20.88 0.18 0.78
N SER A 249 -19.60 -0.12 1.04
CA SER A 249 -18.43 0.05 0.18
C SER A 249 -18.64 1.01 -1.01
N LYS A 250 -18.53 2.33 -0.74
CA LYS A 250 -18.34 3.32 -1.81
C LYS A 250 -16.92 3.24 -2.34
#